data_AF-A0A3S0EBC9-F1
#
_entry.id   AF-A0A3S0EBC9-F1
#
_cell.length_a   1.000
_cell.length_b   1.000
_cell.length_c   1.000
_cell.angle_alpha   90.00
_cell.angle_beta   90.00
_cell.angle_gamma   90.00
#
_symmetry.space_group_name_H-M   'P 1'
#
loop_
_entity.id
_entity.type
_entity.pdbx_description
1 polymer ?
#
loop_
_entity_poly.entity_id
_entity_poly.type
_entity_poly.pdbx_seq_one_letter_code
_entity_poly.pdbx_strand_id
1 'polypeptide(L)'
;VVYAAVGAWGLAFGGAATLFQTALAKTAGAAADVAQSMLVTAWNTAIAGGGIVGGVLLDRLGVGAFSPALLTLLLATLLVAWSARQHGFPAAAG
;
A
#
# COMPACT_ATOMS: atom_id res chain seq x y z
N VAL A 1 -12.11 -18.16 10.42
CA VAL A 1 -11.43 -17.59 9.23
C VAL A 1 -11.58 -16.08 9.16
N VAL A 2 -12.79 -15.51 9.18
CA VAL A 2 -13.01 -14.05 9.09
C VAL A 2 -12.28 -13.25 10.18
N TYR A 3 -12.33 -13.65 11.45
CA TYR A 3 -11.62 -12.95 12.52
C TYR A 3 -10.09 -12.93 12.35
N ALA A 4 -9.51 -14.04 11.88
CA ALA A 4 -8.08 -14.11 11.58
C ALA A 4 -7.72 -13.21 10.38
N ALA A 5 -8.57 -13.18 9.34
CA ALA A 5 -8.38 -12.31 8.19
C ALA A 5 -8.49 -10.82 8.57
N VAL A 6 -9.47 -10.45 9.40
CA VAL A 6 -9.63 -9.08 9.92
C VAL A 6 -8.45 -8.70 10.80
N GLY A 7 -7.97 -9.60 11.66
CA GLY A 7 -6.77 -9.39 12.47
C GLY A 7 -5.52 -9.15 11.62
N ALA A 8 -5.29 -9.99 10.61
CA ALA A 8 -4.17 -9.83 9.67
C ALA A 8 -4.27 -8.52 8.89
N TRP A 9 -5.47 -8.15 8.42
CA TRP A 9 -5.71 -6.88 7.74
C TRP A 9 -5.44 -5.69 8.66
N GLY A 10 -5.93 -5.72 9.90
CA GLY A 10 -5.71 -4.66 10.88
C GLY A 10 -4.24 -4.48 11.24
N LEU A 11 -3.49 -5.57 11.40
CA LEU A 11 -2.04 -5.53 11.65
C LEU A 11 -1.28 -4.95 10.45
N ALA A 12 -1.61 -5.39 9.24
CA ALA A 12 -0.94 -4.92 8.02
C ALA A 12 -1.25 -3.44 7.75
N PHE A 13 -2.53 -3.05 7.76
CA PHE A 13 -2.96 -1.71 7.40
C PHE A 13 -2.71 -0.69 8.51
N GLY A 14 -2.81 -1.09 9.78
CA GLY A 14 -2.60 -0.23 10.94
C GLY A 14 -1.15 0.25 11.10
N GLY A 15 -0.17 -0.57 10.70
CA GLY A 15 1.26 -0.21 10.76
C GLY A 15 1.82 0.41 9.48
N ALA A 16 1.17 0.20 8.33
CA ALA A 16 1.72 0.56 7.02
C ALA A 16 2.00 2.07 6.88
N ALA A 17 1.05 2.93 7.28
CA ALA A 17 1.21 4.37 7.16
C ALA A 17 2.42 4.88 7.95
N THR A 18 2.56 4.45 9.21
CA THR A 18 3.69 4.83 10.07
C THR A 18 5.02 4.33 9.51
N LEU A 19 5.08 3.07 9.04
CA LEU A 19 6.28 2.52 8.41
C LEU A 19 6.71 3.32 7.18
N PHE A 20 5.77 3.66 6.28
CA PHE A 20 6.07 4.47 5.11
C PHE A 20 6.49 5.89 5.48
N GLN A 21 5.81 6.52 6.44
CA GLN A 21 6.16 7.86 6.91
C GLN A 21 7.58 7.90 7.50
N THR A 22 7.95 6.94 8.35
CA THR A 22 9.29 6.85 8.93
C THR A 22 10.35 6.57 7.86
N ALA A 23 10.10 5.61 6.96
CA ALA A 23 11.03 5.27 5.90
C ALA A 23 11.27 6.44 4.93
N LEU A 24 10.22 7.13 4.51
CA LEU A 24 10.31 8.31 3.65
C LEU A 24 11.02 9.47 4.34
N ALA A 25 10.71 9.75 5.60
CA ALA A 25 11.41 10.81 6.35
C ALA A 25 12.91 10.54 6.46
N LYS A 26 13.30 9.27 6.72
CA LYS A 26 14.72 8.89 6.83
C LYS A 26 15.45 8.92 5.49
N THR A 27 14.79 8.58 4.40
CA THR A 27 15.41 8.50 3.06
C THR A 27 15.43 9.85 2.33
N ALA A 28 14.42 10.70 2.51
CA ALA A 28 14.31 11.98 1.82
C ALA A 28 15.17 13.10 2.45
N GLY A 29 15.60 12.95 3.71
CA GLY A 29 16.47 13.92 4.38
C GLY A 29 15.89 15.34 4.36
N ALA A 30 16.61 16.29 3.74
CA ALA A 30 16.20 17.68 3.62
C ALA A 30 14.87 17.89 2.86
N ALA A 31 14.42 16.90 2.07
CA ALA A 31 13.17 16.95 1.31
C ALA A 31 12.00 16.23 2.00
N ALA A 32 12.08 15.97 3.32
CA ALA A 32 11.07 15.21 4.05
C ALA A 32 9.65 15.79 3.94
N ASP A 33 9.48 17.12 4.03
CA ASP A 33 8.17 17.77 3.94
C ASP A 33 7.51 17.58 2.56
N VAL A 34 8.32 17.60 1.51
CA VAL A 34 7.87 17.33 0.14
C VAL A 34 7.49 15.86 0.00
N ALA A 35 8.32 14.94 0.51
CA ALA A 35 8.05 13.50 0.46
C ALA A 35 6.77 13.13 1.24
N GLN A 36 6.54 13.74 2.40
CA GLN A 36 5.30 13.58 3.18
C GLN A 36 4.08 14.10 2.41
N SER A 37 4.19 15.27 1.78
CA SER A 37 3.12 15.82 0.95
C SER A 37 2.78 14.86 -0.21
N MET A 38 3.79 14.32 -0.90
CA MET A 38 3.60 13.34 -1.96
C MET A 38 2.98 12.03 -1.44
N LEU A 39 3.38 11.55 -0.26
CA LEU A 39 2.77 10.37 0.36
C LEU A 39 1.27 10.58 0.59
N VAL A 40 0.87 11.72 1.15
CA VAL A 40 -0.54 12.06 1.39
C VAL A 40 -1.31 12.13 0.07
N THR A 41 -0.74 12.77 -0.95
CA THR A 41 -1.36 12.84 -2.29
C THR A 41 -1.53 11.44 -2.89
N ALA A 42 -0.49 10.61 -2.85
CA ALA A 42 -0.53 9.25 -3.36
C ALA A 42 -1.58 8.40 -2.63
N TRP A 43 -1.66 8.54 -1.30
CA TRP A 43 -2.63 7.83 -0.46
C TRP A 43 -4.07 8.20 -0.84
N ASN A 44 -4.37 9.51 -0.93
CA ASN A 44 -5.70 9.98 -1.33
C ASN A 44 -6.05 9.55 -2.76
N THR A 45 -5.09 9.62 -3.67
CA THR A 45 -5.28 9.17 -5.06
C THR A 45 -5.59 7.67 -5.11
N ALA A 46 -4.90 6.86 -4.31
CA ALA A 46 -5.15 5.43 -4.22
C ALA A 46 -6.54 5.12 -3.65
N ILE A 47 -7.00 5.86 -2.63
CA ILE A 47 -8.35 5.71 -2.07
C ILE A 47 -9.41 6.09 -3.11
N ALA A 48 -9.27 7.25 -3.76
CA ALA A 48 -10.22 7.70 -4.77
C ALA A 48 -10.25 6.75 -5.98
N GLY A 49 -9.08 6.39 -6.51
CA GLY A 49 -8.94 5.44 -7.61
C GLY A 49 -9.48 4.05 -7.27
N GLY A 50 -9.16 3.54 -6.07
CA GLY A 50 -9.68 2.27 -5.57
C GLY A 50 -11.19 2.27 -5.41
N GLY A 51 -11.78 3.39 -4.95
CA GLY A 51 -13.22 3.56 -4.85
C GLY A 51 -13.91 3.55 -6.23
N ILE A 52 -13.35 4.28 -7.21
CA ILE A 52 -13.90 4.32 -8.58
C ILE A 52 -13.78 2.94 -9.24
N VAL A 53 -12.58 2.34 -9.25
CA VAL A 53 -12.33 1.04 -9.87
C VAL A 53 -13.14 -0.06 -9.17
N GLY A 54 -13.18 -0.04 -7.83
CA GLY A 54 -13.97 -0.98 -7.04
C GLY A 54 -15.47 -0.83 -7.27
N GLY A 55 -15.97 0.41 -7.40
CA GLY A 55 -17.37 0.69 -7.71
C GLY A 55 -17.77 0.17 -9.10
N VAL A 56 -16.95 0.42 -10.12
CA VAL A 56 -17.15 -0.11 -11.47
C VAL A 56 -17.08 -1.65 -11.48
N LEU A 57 -16.12 -2.22 -10.75
CA LEU A 57 -15.99 -3.67 -10.63
C LEU A 57 -17.22 -4.30 -9.99
N LEU A 58 -17.75 -3.66 -8.94
CA LEU A 58 -18.97 -4.11 -8.26
C LEU A 58 -20.21 -4.00 -9.17
N ASP A 59 -20.37 -2.89 -9.88
CA ASP A 59 -21.49 -2.65 -10.80
C ASP A 59 -21.52 -3.66 -11.96
N ARG A 60 -20.35 -3.98 -12.52
CA ARG A 60 -20.25 -4.81 -13.74
C ARG A 60 -20.15 -6.32 -13.47
N LEU A 61 -19.39 -6.71 -12.44
CA LEU A 61 -19.02 -8.11 -12.21
C LEU A 61 -19.47 -8.62 -10.82
N GLY A 62 -20.06 -7.76 -10.00
CA GLY A 62 -20.58 -8.12 -8.69
C GLY A 62 -19.49 -8.43 -7.65
N VAL A 63 -19.94 -8.87 -6.47
CA VAL A 63 -19.05 -9.12 -5.31
C VAL A 63 -18.07 -10.27 -5.56
N GLY A 64 -18.43 -11.25 -6.40
CA GLY A 64 -17.59 -12.41 -6.70
C GLY A 64 -16.25 -12.06 -7.35
N ALA A 65 -16.17 -10.92 -8.05
CA ALA A 65 -14.94 -10.47 -8.71
C ALA A 65 -13.88 -9.90 -7.74
N PHE A 66 -14.26 -9.55 -6.51
CA PHE A 66 -13.34 -8.97 -5.54
C PHE A 66 -12.27 -9.93 -5.06
N SER A 67 -12.58 -11.22 -4.87
CA SER A 67 -11.57 -12.21 -4.46
C SER A 67 -10.39 -12.29 -5.43
N PRO A 68 -10.60 -12.58 -6.74
CA PRO A 68 -9.48 -12.61 -7.68
C PRO A 68 -8.84 -11.24 -7.92
N ALA A 69 -9.62 -10.14 -7.90
CA ALA A 69 -9.06 -8.79 -8.06
C ALA A 69 -8.14 -8.39 -6.90
N LEU A 70 -8.54 -8.66 -5.65
CA LEU A 70 -7.71 -8.37 -4.48
C LEU A 70 -6.46 -9.25 -4.45
N LEU A 71 -6.57 -10.53 -4.81
CA LEU A 71 -5.42 -11.43 -4.88
C LEU A 71 -4.40 -10.95 -5.93
N THR A 72 -4.85 -10.54 -7.12
CA THR A 72 -3.96 -10.01 -8.17
C THR A 72 -3.29 -8.70 -7.75
N LEU A 73 -4.02 -7.78 -7.10
CA LEU A 73 -3.44 -6.54 -6.56
C LEU A 73 -2.42 -6.80 -5.44
N LEU A 74 -2.70 -7.75 -4.54
CA LEU A 74 -1.77 -8.13 -3.48
C LEU A 74 -0.49 -8.76 -4.06
N LEU A 75 -0.61 -9.60 -5.08
CA LEU A 75 0.55 -10.17 -5.78
C LEU A 75 1.37 -9.09 -6.49
N ALA A 76 0.73 -8.16 -7.20
CA ALA A 76 1.41 -7.04 -7.83
C ALA A 76 2.14 -6.18 -6.78
N THR A 77 1.48 -5.88 -5.65
CA THR A 77 2.08 -5.14 -4.53
C THR A 77 3.30 -5.88 -3.95
N LEU A 78 3.19 -7.20 -3.77
CA LEU A 78 4.29 -8.03 -3.29
C LEU A 78 5.48 -8.01 -4.25
N LEU A 79 5.24 -8.11 -5.56
CA LEU A 79 6.30 -8.04 -6.58
C LEU A 79 7.00 -6.67 -6.58
N VAL A 80 6.23 -5.58 -6.48
CA VAL A 80 6.78 -4.23 -6.37
C VAL A 80 7.64 -4.11 -5.11
N ALA A 81 7.11 -4.49 -3.94
CA ALA A 81 7.85 -4.45 -2.67
C ALA A 81 9.12 -5.33 -2.72
N TRP A 82 9.02 -6.51 -3.32
CA TRP A 82 10.15 -7.44 -3.45
C TRP A 82 11.23 -6.94 -4.41
N SER A 83 10.85 -6.25 -5.49
CA SER A 83 11.82 -5.59 -6.39
C SER A 83 12.47 -4.37 -5.73
N ALA A 84 11.69 -3.59 -4.98
CA ALA A 84 12.13 -2.37 -4.30
C ALA A 84 13.03 -2.66 -3.10
N ARG A 85 13.05 -3.89 -2.56
CA ARG A 85 13.88 -4.25 -1.39
C ARG A 85 15.37 -3.92 -1.55
N GLN A 86 15.89 -3.92 -2.79
CA GLN A 86 17.30 -3.59 -3.04
C GLN A 86 17.59 -2.08 -2.94
N HIS A 87 16.60 -1.21 -3.18
CA HIS A 87 16.76 0.25 -3.20
C HIS A 87 16.15 0.94 -1.97
N GLY A 88 15.12 0.34 -1.36
CA GLY A 88 14.39 0.91 -0.22
C GLY A 88 14.97 0.56 1.16
N PHE A 89 15.76 -0.52 1.27
CA PHE A 89 16.42 -0.95 2.50
C PHE A 89 17.90 -1.29 2.27
N PRO A 90 18.75 -0.31 1.91
CA PRO A 90 20.18 -0.56 1.86
C PRO A 90 20.67 -1.02 3.24
N ALA A 91 21.51 -2.07 3.26
CA ALA A 91 22.19 -2.48 4.48
C ALA A 91 22.93 -1.27 5.05
N ALA A 92 22.81 -1.01 6.35
CA ALA A 92 23.60 0.02 6.99
C ALA A 92 25.07 -0.28 6.68
N ALA A 93 25.73 0.62 5.93
CA ALA A 93 27.17 0.56 5.78
C ALA A 93 27.75 0.73 7.19
N GLY A 94 28.34 -0.36 7.70
CA GLY A 94 29.11 -0.35 8.94
C GLY A 94 30.36 0.50 8.81
#